data_AF-A0A246AEN6-F1
#
_entry.id   AF-A0A246AEN6-F1
#
_cell.length_a   1.000
_cell.length_b   1.000
_cell.length_c   1.000
_cell.angle_alpha   90.00
_cell.angle_beta   90.00
_cell.angle_gamma   90.00
#
_symmetry.space_group_name_H-M   'P 1'
#
loop_
_entity.id
_entity.type
_entity.pdbx_description
1 polymer ?
#
loop_
_entity_poly.entity_id
_entity_poly.type
_entity_poly.pdbx_seq_one_letter_code
_entity_poly.pdbx_strand_id
1 'polypeptide(L)'
;MPRYHPNCEEEIRKLMLLKNSDCHKALYESYCPLVYGQFSTFCRDHAKAYELTEKVFEIAKAELENNRLIKGKLLVWLLNIARKVSRDYLLDYSVKKSDDNRCIKRLVLSEGFSTQEAAGILGISMQEAIFSLRQQLKE
;
A
#
# COMPACT_ATOMS: atom_id res chain seq x y z
N MET A 1 -15.51 -8.92 25.97
CA MET A 1 -14.42 -8.25 25.22
C MET A 1 -14.60 -6.75 25.36
N PRO A 2 -13.56 -5.98 25.74
CA PRO A 2 -13.70 -4.53 25.86
C PRO A 2 -13.98 -3.98 24.46
N ARG A 3 -15.11 -3.30 24.30
CA ARG A 3 -15.44 -2.55 23.09
C ARG A 3 -14.57 -1.29 23.11
N TYR A 4 -13.33 -1.41 22.63
CA TYR A 4 -12.51 -0.23 22.33
C TYR A 4 -13.26 0.58 21.29
N HIS A 5 -13.76 1.74 21.71
CA HIS A 5 -14.38 2.67 20.78
C HIS A 5 -13.28 3.15 19.83
N PRO A 6 -13.53 3.20 18.51
CA PRO A 6 -12.59 3.83 17.60
C PRO A 6 -12.32 5.24 18.11
N ASN A 7 -11.06 5.53 18.43
CA ASN A 7 -10.68 6.83 18.97
C ASN A 7 -10.94 7.89 17.88
N CYS A 8 -11.47 9.04 18.29
CA CYS A 8 -11.64 10.15 17.37
C CYS A 8 -10.27 10.58 16.84
N GLU A 9 -10.17 10.96 15.56
CA GLU A 9 -8.90 11.34 14.92
C GLU A 9 -8.15 12.42 15.72
N GLU A 10 -8.89 13.37 16.30
CA GLU A 10 -8.36 14.42 17.17
C GLU A 10 -7.66 13.89 18.43
N GLU A 11 -8.18 12.82 19.02
CA GLU A 11 -7.62 12.22 20.23
C GLU A 11 -6.31 11.49 19.91
N ILE A 12 -6.27 10.79 18.78
CA ILE A 12 -5.04 10.17 18.27
C ILE A 12 -3.98 11.25 18.01
N ARG A 13 -4.35 12.40 17.45
CA ARG A 13 -3.42 13.52 17.24
C ARG A 13 -2.88 14.09 18.54
N LYS A 14 -3.71 14.19 19.59
CA LYS A 14 -3.24 14.59 20.92
C LYS A 14 -2.22 13.58 21.46
N LEU A 15 -2.47 12.28 21.32
CA LEU A 15 -1.53 11.24 21.72
C LEU A 15 -0.21 11.30 20.93
N MET A 16 -0.26 11.63 19.64
CA MET A 16 0.93 11.87 18.81
C MET A 16 1.78 13.03 19.34
N LEU A 17 1.13 14.16 19.67
CA LEU A 17 1.82 15.34 20.23
C LEU A 17 2.47 15.04 21.58
N LEU A 18 1.80 14.24 22.41
CA LEU A 18 2.28 13.83 23.73
C LEU A 18 3.35 12.72 23.66
N LYS A 19 3.67 12.20 22.47
CA LYS A 19 4.59 11.07 22.26
C LYS A 19 4.28 9.87 23.14
N ASN A 20 3.00 9.67 23.45
CA ASN A 20 2.58 8.57 24.30
C ASN A 20 2.72 7.24 23.54
N SER A 21 3.25 6.21 24.19
CA SER A 21 3.35 4.84 23.65
C SER A 21 2.00 4.29 23.18
N ASP A 22 0.91 4.76 23.77
CA ASP A 22 -0.46 4.35 23.41
C ASP A 22 -0.92 4.87 22.05
N CYS A 23 -0.24 5.88 21.49
CA CYS A 23 -0.57 6.46 20.18
C CYS A 23 -0.56 5.40 19.07
N HIS A 24 0.47 4.54 19.08
CA HIS A 24 0.61 3.50 18.05
C HIS A 24 -0.53 2.48 18.14
N LYS A 25 -0.89 2.09 19.37
CA LYS A 25 -2.02 1.19 19.62
C LYS A 25 -3.34 1.81 19.14
N ALA A 26 -3.58 3.08 19.48
CA ALA A 26 -4.79 3.79 19.05
C ALA A 26 -4.90 3.92 17.52
N LEU A 27 -3.78 4.17 16.83
CA LEU A 27 -3.71 4.16 15.36
C LEU A 27 -4.05 2.78 14.79
N TYR A 28 -3.42 1.74 15.34
CA TYR A 28 -3.61 0.37 14.87
C TYR A 28 -5.06 -0.07 15.04
N GLU A 29 -5.64 0.08 16.22
CA GLU A 29 -7.02 -0.31 16.50
C GLU A 29 -8.03 0.44 15.60
N SER A 30 -7.78 1.71 15.30
CA SER A 30 -8.72 2.54 14.53
C SER A 30 -8.63 2.32 13.03
N TYR A 31 -7.44 2.03 12.49
CA TYR A 31 -7.20 2.03 11.04
C TYR A 31 -6.75 0.68 10.46
N CYS A 32 -6.40 -0.31 11.28
CA CYS A 32 -5.96 -1.62 10.82
C CYS A 32 -6.95 -2.27 9.83
N PRO A 33 -8.28 -2.31 10.09
CA PRO A 33 -9.22 -2.91 9.13
C PRO A 33 -9.22 -2.24 7.76
N LEU A 34 -9.04 -0.92 7.71
CA LEU A 34 -9.03 -0.14 6.48
C LEU A 34 -7.74 -0.36 5.68
N VAL A 35 -6.59 -0.38 6.38
CA VAL A 35 -5.28 -0.65 5.77
C VAL A 35 -5.20 -2.10 5.29
N TYR A 36 -5.65 -3.06 6.09
CA TYR A 36 -5.74 -4.47 5.69
C TYR A 36 -6.64 -4.65 4.47
N GLY A 37 -7.80 -3.97 4.48
CA GLY A 37 -8.73 -3.95 3.35
C GLY A 37 -8.01 -3.59 2.05
N GLN A 38 -7.15 -2.56 2.06
CA GLN A 38 -6.36 -2.16 0.90
C GLN A 38 -5.50 -3.31 0.35
N PHE A 39 -4.79 -4.04 1.20
CA PHE A 39 -3.93 -5.15 0.75
C PHE A 39 -4.71 -6.38 0.29
N SER A 40 -5.82 -6.68 0.97
CA SER A 40 -6.68 -7.82 0.62
C SER A 40 -7.31 -7.70 -0.78
N THR A 41 -7.37 -6.50 -1.36
CA THR A 41 -7.89 -6.31 -2.73
C THR A 41 -7.02 -6.94 -3.81
N PHE A 42 -5.71 -7.07 -3.60
CA PHE A 42 -4.77 -7.60 -4.60
C PHE A 42 -3.88 -8.74 -4.09
N CYS A 43 -3.78 -8.91 -2.77
CA CYS A 43 -3.06 -10.02 -2.15
C CYS A 43 -4.05 -11.10 -1.72
N ARG A 44 -4.03 -12.26 -2.38
CA ARG A 44 -4.89 -13.41 -2.04
C ARG A 44 -4.43 -14.16 -0.79
N ASP A 45 -3.16 -14.00 -0.42
CA ASP A 45 -2.60 -14.60 0.80
C ASP A 45 -2.90 -13.68 1.98
N HIS A 46 -3.79 -14.13 2.86
CA HIS A 46 -4.20 -13.38 4.04
C HIS A 46 -3.05 -13.14 5.02
N ALA A 47 -2.11 -14.09 5.15
CA ALA A 47 -0.95 -13.93 6.01
C ALA A 47 -0.04 -12.83 5.45
N LYS A 48 0.15 -12.82 4.13
CA LYS A 48 0.95 -11.79 3.47
C LYS A 48 0.28 -10.40 3.54
N ALA A 49 -1.03 -10.33 3.37
CA ALA A 49 -1.79 -9.09 3.54
C ALA A 49 -1.65 -8.53 4.97
N TYR A 50 -1.63 -9.40 5.98
CA TYR A 50 -1.40 -9.01 7.37
C TYR A 50 0.01 -8.49 7.59
N GLU A 51 1.04 -9.20 7.09
CA GLU A 51 2.44 -8.76 7.15
C GLU A 51 2.64 -7.37 6.52
N LEU A 52 2.05 -7.14 5.34
CA LEU A 52 2.11 -5.83 4.68
C LEU A 52 1.40 -4.73 5.49
N THR A 53 0.31 -5.08 6.18
CA THR A 53 -0.40 -4.17 7.07
C THR A 53 0.47 -3.79 8.27
N GLU A 54 1.10 -4.76 8.94
CA GLU A 54 2.02 -4.51 10.06
C GLU A 54 3.16 -3.59 9.62
N LYS A 55 3.76 -3.86 8.45
CA LYS A 55 4.84 -3.02 7.88
C LYS A 55 4.43 -1.56 7.69
N VAL A 56 3.17 -1.29 7.33
CA VAL A 56 2.65 0.10 7.24
C VAL A 56 2.68 0.78 8.60
N PHE A 57 2.24 0.10 9.65
CA PHE A 57 2.21 0.66 10.99
C PHE A 57 3.61 0.80 11.60
N GLU A 58 4.56 -0.07 11.28
CA GLU A 58 5.97 0.10 11.63
C GLU A 58 6.58 1.36 11.00
N ILE A 59 6.34 1.58 9.71
CA ILE A 59 6.79 2.80 9.01
C ILE A 59 6.11 4.03 9.62
N ALA A 60 4.81 3.96 9.90
CA ALA A 60 4.07 5.05 10.54
C ALA A 60 4.66 5.40 11.91
N LYS A 61 5.02 4.40 12.73
CA LYS A 61 5.69 4.58 14.01
C LYS A 61 7.05 5.27 13.84
N ALA A 62 7.87 4.80 12.91
CA ALA A 62 9.17 5.40 12.63
C ALA A 62 9.03 6.86 12.15
N GLU A 63 8.05 7.19 11.31
CA GLU A 63 7.81 8.58 10.89
C GLU A 63 7.40 9.49 12.06
N LEU A 64 6.59 8.98 12.99
CA LEU A 64 6.20 9.70 14.22
C LEU A 64 7.40 9.97 15.14
N GLU A 65 8.25 8.96 15.36
CA GLU A 65 9.46 9.09 16.17
C GLU A 65 10.43 10.13 15.60
N ASN A 66 10.48 10.24 14.27
CA ASN A 66 11.27 11.24 13.55
C ASN A 66 10.62 12.64 13.48
N ASN A 67 9.57 12.91 14.27
CA ASN A 67 8.82 14.18 14.32
C ASN A 67 8.33 14.68 12.95
N ARG A 68 7.99 13.77 12.02
CA ARG A 68 7.43 14.20 10.74
C ARG A 68 6.06 14.86 10.97
N LEU A 69 5.87 16.05 10.40
CA LEU A 69 4.58 16.72 10.43
C LEU A 69 3.58 15.97 9.55
N ILE A 70 2.58 15.34 10.18
CA ILE A 70 1.48 14.67 9.47
C ILE A 70 0.44 15.71 9.05
N LYS A 71 0.39 16.00 7.75
CA LYS A 71 -0.57 16.93 7.14
C LYS A 71 -1.82 16.18 6.67
N GLY A 72 -2.99 16.80 6.85
CA GLY A 72 -4.27 16.23 6.42
C GLY A 72 -4.69 15.01 7.24
N LYS A 73 -5.73 14.29 6.80
CA LYS A 73 -6.36 13.18 7.54
C LYS A 73 -5.40 12.02 7.81
N LEU A 74 -5.44 11.45 9.02
CA LEU A 74 -4.55 10.33 9.42
C LEU A 74 -4.72 9.10 8.51
N LEU A 75 -5.96 8.79 8.12
CA LEU A 75 -6.23 7.70 7.17
C LEU A 75 -5.52 7.92 5.82
N VAL A 76 -5.55 9.14 5.30
CA VAL A 76 -4.91 9.46 4.01
C VAL A 76 -3.39 9.29 4.11
N TRP A 77 -2.79 9.72 5.22
CA TRP A 77 -1.38 9.50 5.49
C TRP A 77 -1.03 8.01 5.55
N LEU A 78 -1.80 7.19 6.28
CA LEU A 78 -1.61 5.73 6.34
C LEU A 78 -1.77 5.07 4.97
N LEU A 79 -2.76 5.48 4.16
CA LEU A 79 -2.96 4.94 2.82
C LEU A 79 -1.82 5.32 1.86
N ASN A 80 -1.17 6.47 2.05
CA ASN A 80 0.03 6.83 1.29
C ASN A 80 1.22 5.92 1.63
N ILE A 81 1.40 5.59 2.91
CA ILE A 81 2.40 4.61 3.33
C ILE A 81 2.05 3.23 2.77
N ALA A 82 0.79 2.82 2.86
CA ALA A 82 0.31 1.55 2.30
C ALA A 82 0.57 1.46 0.80
N ARG A 83 0.31 2.52 0.03
CA ARG A 83 0.60 2.59 -1.41
C ARG A 83 2.09 2.40 -1.70
N LYS A 84 2.98 3.00 -0.89
CA LYS A 84 4.43 2.79 -1.00
C LYS A 84 4.78 1.32 -0.77
N VAL A 85 4.28 0.73 0.31
CA VAL A 85 4.50 -0.69 0.65
C VAL A 85 3.95 -1.62 -0.42
N SER A 86 2.76 -1.35 -0.97
CA SER A 86 2.17 -2.11 -2.07
C SER A 86 3.07 -2.09 -3.30
N ARG A 87 3.58 -0.93 -3.69
CA ARG A 87 4.46 -0.82 -4.85
C ARG A 87 5.74 -1.62 -4.65
N ASP A 88 6.39 -1.48 -3.50
CA ASP A 88 7.62 -2.20 -3.20
C ASP A 88 7.37 -3.73 -3.20
N TYR A 89 6.25 -4.19 -2.63
CA TYR A 89 5.84 -5.60 -2.68
C TYR A 89 5.55 -6.08 -4.10
N LEU A 90 4.81 -5.31 -4.90
CA LEU A 90 4.46 -5.69 -6.27
C LEU A 90 5.70 -5.71 -7.16
N LEU A 91 6.67 -4.80 -6.94
CA LEU A 91 7.96 -4.83 -7.61
C LEU A 91 8.75 -6.07 -7.21
N ASP A 92 8.87 -6.41 -5.92
CA ASP A 92 9.59 -7.62 -5.47
C ASP A 92 8.91 -8.92 -5.95
N TYR A 93 7.58 -8.95 -5.90
CA TYR A 93 6.78 -10.04 -6.46
C TYR A 93 6.99 -10.14 -7.98
N SER A 94 7.07 -9.00 -8.65
CA SER A 94 7.45 -8.89 -10.06
C SER A 94 8.93 -9.20 -10.30
N VAL A 95 9.85 -9.09 -9.36
CA VAL A 95 11.22 -9.56 -9.61
C VAL A 95 11.29 -11.08 -9.41
N LYS A 96 10.56 -11.62 -8.42
CA LYS A 96 10.57 -13.05 -8.08
C LYS A 96 9.76 -13.94 -9.02
N LYS A 97 8.69 -13.43 -9.64
CA LYS A 97 7.84 -14.17 -10.58
C LYS A 97 8.35 -14.06 -12.01
N SER A 98 9.65 -14.00 -12.21
CA SER A 98 10.32 -14.13 -13.51
C SER A 98 10.08 -15.55 -14.03
N ASP A 99 8.84 -15.77 -14.42
CA ASP A 99 8.33 -16.93 -15.13
C ASP A 99 7.75 -16.37 -16.43
N ASP A 100 8.05 -17.06 -17.54
CA ASP A 100 8.11 -16.65 -18.96
C ASP A 100 6.87 -15.99 -19.58
N ASN A 101 5.87 -15.60 -18.80
CA ASN A 101 4.52 -15.31 -19.28
C ASN A 101 3.98 -13.94 -18.82
N ARG A 102 4.83 -12.90 -18.88
CA ARG A 102 4.41 -11.52 -18.61
C ARG A 102 4.04 -10.78 -19.86
N CYS A 103 2.82 -10.27 -19.87
CA CYS A 103 2.32 -9.39 -20.90
C CYS A 103 1.82 -8.07 -20.29
N ILE A 104 1.87 -7.03 -21.11
CA ILE A 104 1.45 -5.67 -20.74
C ILE A 104 0.01 -5.62 -20.22
N LYS A 105 -0.90 -6.44 -20.78
CA LYS A 105 -2.31 -6.55 -20.36
C LYS A 105 -2.44 -6.92 -18.88
N ARG A 106 -1.63 -7.88 -18.40
CA ARG A 106 -1.67 -8.33 -17.01
C ARG A 106 -1.16 -7.26 -16.05
N LEU A 107 -0.02 -6.64 -16.38
CA LEU A 107 0.61 -5.61 -15.54
C LEU A 107 -0.31 -4.40 -15.36
N VAL A 108 -0.96 -3.95 -16.42
CA VAL A 108 -1.82 -2.76 -16.37
C VAL A 108 -3.20 -3.07 -15.80
N LEU A 109 -3.86 -4.14 -16.25
CA LEU A 109 -5.26 -4.39 -15.89
C LEU A 109 -5.44 -5.20 -14.61
N SER A 110 -4.52 -6.12 -14.30
CA SER A 110 -4.63 -7.00 -13.13
C SER A 110 -3.80 -6.51 -11.95
N GLU A 111 -2.63 -5.94 -12.22
CA GLU A 111 -1.68 -5.52 -11.18
C GLU A 111 -1.70 -4.01 -10.91
N GLY A 112 -2.43 -3.24 -11.74
CA GLY A 112 -2.73 -1.83 -11.49
C GLY A 112 -1.57 -0.86 -11.76
N PHE A 113 -0.53 -1.32 -12.46
CA PHE A 113 0.57 -0.46 -12.89
C PHE A 113 0.12 0.52 -13.99
N SER A 114 0.70 1.72 -14.00
CA SER A 114 0.56 2.61 -15.15
C SER A 114 1.27 2.00 -16.38
N THR A 115 0.89 2.44 -17.57
CA THR A 115 1.56 2.01 -18.82
C THR A 115 3.04 2.33 -18.84
N GLN A 116 3.44 3.43 -18.21
CA GLN A 116 4.85 3.83 -18.08
C GLN A 116 5.62 2.90 -17.12
N GLU A 117 5.02 2.55 -15.98
CA GLU A 117 5.62 1.61 -15.03
C GLU A 117 5.70 0.20 -15.62
N ALA A 118 4.63 -0.25 -16.28
CA ALA A 118 4.61 -1.55 -16.96
C ALA A 118 5.66 -1.62 -18.09
N ALA A 119 5.89 -0.52 -18.82
CA ALA A 119 6.96 -0.42 -19.82
C ALA A 119 8.34 -0.59 -19.17
N GLY A 120 8.58 0.09 -18.04
CA GLY A 120 9.82 -0.04 -17.28
C GLY A 120 10.05 -1.46 -16.74
N ILE A 121 8.99 -2.16 -16.31
CA ILE A 121 9.06 -3.55 -15.84
C ILE A 121 9.37 -4.52 -16.97
N LEU A 122 8.85 -4.27 -18.18
CA LEU A 122 9.05 -5.12 -19.36
C LEU A 122 10.32 -4.77 -20.16
N GLY A 123 11.01 -3.67 -19.83
CA GLY A 123 12.17 -3.21 -20.58
C GLY A 123 11.84 -2.70 -22.00
N ILE A 124 10.59 -2.34 -22.26
CA ILE A 124 10.12 -1.82 -23.54
C ILE A 124 9.86 -0.32 -23.48
N SER A 125 9.76 0.34 -24.63
CA SER A 125 9.41 1.76 -24.66
C SER A 125 7.93 1.98 -24.28
N MET A 126 7.63 3.17 -23.77
CA MET A 126 6.24 3.55 -23.41
C MET A 126 5.29 3.47 -24.62
N GLN A 127 5.78 3.80 -25.83
CA GLN A 127 4.98 3.73 -27.05
C GLN A 127 4.63 2.28 -27.41
N GLU A 128 5.59 1.37 -27.30
CA GLU A 128 5.39 -0.08 -27.52
C GLU A 128 4.46 -0.69 -26.47
N ALA A 129 4.56 -0.26 -25.22
CA ALA A 129 3.66 -0.68 -24.15
C ALA A 129 2.20 -0.28 -24.44
N ILE A 130 1.96 0.98 -24.84
CA ILE A 130 0.62 1.47 -25.19
C ILE A 130 0.08 0.74 -26.42
N PHE A 131 0.91 0.54 -27.43
CA PHE A 131 0.54 -0.16 -28.66
C PHE A 131 0.16 -1.62 -28.38
N SER A 132 1.00 -2.34 -27.64
CA SER A 132 0.78 -3.74 -27.26
C SER A 132 -0.47 -3.91 -26.41
N LEU A 133 -0.72 -2.98 -25.47
CA LEU A 133 -1.94 -3.01 -24.65
C LEU A 133 -3.19 -2.80 -25.52
N ARG A 134 -3.15 -1.89 -26.49
CA ARG A 134 -4.26 -1.65 -27.41
C ARG A 134 -4.55 -2.85 -28.32
N GLN A 135 -3.52 -3.55 -28.78
CA GLN A 135 -3.71 -4.78 -29.56
C GLN A 135 -4.36 -5.88 -28.72
N GLN A 136 -3.83 -6.13 -27.52
CA GLN A 136 -4.33 -7.18 -26.62
C GLN A 136 -5.72 -6.90 -26.00
N LEU A 137 -6.25 -5.67 -26.15
CA LEU A 137 -7.60 -5.29 -25.76
C LEU A 137 -8.62 -5.39 -26.91
N LYS A 138 -8.15 -5.49 -28.16
CA LYS A 138 -9.01 -5.66 -29.34
C LYS A 138 -9.30 -7.13 -29.66
N GLU A 139 -8.48 -8.04 -29.13
CA GLU A 139 -8.74 -9.48 -29.07
C GLU A 139 -9.61 -9.83 -27.85
#